data_AF-A0A1H2UYL3-F1
#
_entry.id   AF-A0A1H2UYL3-F1
#
_cell.length_a   1.000
_cell.length_b   1.000
_cell.length_c   1.000
_cell.angle_alpha   90.00
_cell.angle_beta   90.00
_cell.angle_gamma   90.00
#
_symmetry.space_group_name_H-M   'P 1'
#
loop_
_entity.id
_entity.type
_entity.pdbx_description
1 polymer ?
#
loop_
_entity_poly.entity_id
_entity_poly.type
_entity_poly.pdbx_seq_one_letter_code
_entity_poly.pdbx_strand_id
1 'polypeptide(L)'
;MLKLFGKFVIGGQSGKREQAWAVFLLWSIAFGWSAAKEAAGSSLEGTQAILTLALPLVIGNLTVAHGMEWVSRQTGWGGRE
;
A
#
# COMPACT_ATOMS: atom_id res chain seq x y z
N MET A 1 -7.99 16.64 -10.01
CA MET A 1 -7.39 16.08 -8.77
C MET A 1 -7.02 14.61 -8.89
N LEU A 2 -7.92 13.70 -9.32
CA LEU A 2 -7.59 12.27 -9.48
C LEU A 2 -6.35 11.98 -10.36
N LYS A 3 -6.21 12.68 -11.50
CA LYS A 3 -5.04 12.50 -12.39
C LYS A 3 -3.71 12.94 -11.77
N LEU A 4 -3.74 13.98 -10.92
CA LEU A 4 -2.56 14.46 -10.17
C LEU A 4 -2.21 13.48 -9.05
N PHE A 5 -3.21 12.98 -8.32
CA PHE A 5 -3.02 11.95 -7.29
C PHE A 5 -2.45 10.66 -7.90
N GLY A 6 -3.03 10.19 -8.99
CA GLY A 6 -2.53 9.02 -9.72
C GLY A 6 -1.09 9.20 -10.19
N LYS A 7 -0.71 10.37 -10.73
CA LYS A 7 0.64 10.59 -11.25
C LYS A 7 1.70 10.87 -10.17
N PHE A 8 1.36 11.60 -9.11
CA PHE A 8 2.33 12.06 -8.11
C PHE A 8 2.33 11.24 -6.83
N VAL A 9 1.22 10.57 -6.48
CA VAL A 9 1.07 9.77 -5.25
C VAL A 9 1.17 8.28 -5.54
N ILE A 10 0.55 7.80 -6.62
CA ILE A 10 0.59 6.37 -6.99
C ILE A 10 1.72 6.08 -7.97
N GLY A 11 1.84 6.92 -9.00
CA GLY A 11 2.80 6.78 -10.08
C GLY A 11 4.22 7.08 -9.62
N GLY A 12 5.15 6.25 -10.08
CA GLY A 12 6.57 6.37 -9.82
C GLY A 12 7.42 5.95 -11.02
N GLN A 13 8.67 6.39 -11.08
CA GLN A 13 9.56 6.06 -12.20
C GLN A 13 9.95 4.58 -12.25
N SER A 14 9.80 3.84 -11.14
CA SER A 14 10.31 2.47 -10.98
C SER A 14 9.23 1.39 -10.85
N GLY A 15 7.94 1.74 -10.90
CA GLY A 15 6.81 0.82 -10.64
C GLY A 15 6.68 0.33 -9.19
N LYS A 16 7.68 0.53 -8.32
CA LYS A 16 7.68 0.10 -6.91
C LYS A 16 6.58 0.78 -6.08
N ARG A 17 6.28 2.05 -6.37
CA ARG A 17 5.17 2.77 -5.71
C ARG A 17 3.81 2.22 -6.12
N GLU A 18 3.64 1.89 -7.39
CA GLU A 18 2.40 1.31 -7.92
C GLU A 18 2.15 -0.07 -7.30
N GLN A 19 3.21 -0.90 -7.22
CA GLN A 19 3.15 -2.19 -6.52
C GLN A 19 2.81 -2.03 -5.04
N ALA A 20 3.42 -1.07 -4.34
CA ALA A 20 3.11 -0.83 -2.92
C ALA A 20 1.67 -0.37 -2.69
N TRP A 21 1.14 0.48 -3.58
CA TRP A 21 -0.26 0.88 -3.57
C TRP A 21 -1.21 -0.28 -3.87
N ALA A 22 -0.86 -1.15 -4.83
CA ALA A 22 -1.66 -2.33 -5.14
C ALA A 22 -1.80 -3.26 -3.91
N VAL A 23 -0.69 -3.49 -3.19
CA VAL A 23 -0.69 -4.28 -1.95
C VAL A 23 -1.54 -3.62 -0.86
N PHE A 24 -1.45 -2.29 -0.71
CA PHE A 24 -2.28 -1.55 0.25
C PHE A 24 -3.77 -1.60 -0.06
N LEU A 25 -4.14 -1.44 -1.33
CA LEU A 25 -5.53 -1.53 -1.75
C LEU A 25 -6.08 -2.94 -1.55
N LEU A 26 -5.29 -3.97 -1.85
CA LEU A 26 -5.66 -5.36 -1.62
C LEU A 26 -5.88 -5.63 -0.12
N TRP A 27 -4.98 -5.15 0.74
CA TRP A 27 -5.17 -5.24 2.19
C TRP A 27 -6.43 -4.49 2.65
N SER A 28 -6.69 -3.29 2.11
CA SER A 28 -7.87 -2.48 2.46
C SER A 28 -9.18 -3.18 2.10
N ILE A 29 -9.24 -3.81 0.92
CA ILE A 29 -10.41 -4.59 0.48
C ILE A 29 -10.60 -5.81 1.39
N ALA A 30 -9.53 -6.55 1.69
CA ALA A 30 -9.61 -7.71 2.58
C ALA A 30 -10.05 -7.32 3.99
N PHE A 31 -9.55 -6.21 4.52
CA PHE A 31 -9.97 -5.66 5.81
C PHE A 31 -11.43 -5.24 5.82
N GLY A 32 -11.87 -4.48 4.81
CA GLY A 32 -13.28 -4.07 4.69
C GLY A 32 -14.22 -5.27 4.56
N TRP A 33 -13.84 -6.30 3.82
CA TRP A 33 -14.61 -7.54 3.71
C TRP A 33 -14.68 -8.29 5.05
N SER A 34 -13.56 -8.41 5.77
CA SER A 34 -13.53 -9.04 7.09
C SER A 34 -14.44 -8.30 8.08
N ALA A 35 -14.39 -6.96 8.10
CA ALA A 35 -15.25 -6.14 8.95
C ALA A 35 -16.74 -6.32 8.60
N ALA A 36 -17.07 -6.36 7.31
CA ALA A 36 -18.44 -6.59 6.86
C ALA A 36 -18.98 -7.97 7.27
N LYS A 37 -18.14 -9.01 7.21
CA LYS A 37 -18.51 -10.37 7.60
C LYS A 37 -18.68 -10.53 9.10
N GLU A 38 -17.82 -9.90 9.88
CA GLU A 38 -17.95 -9.84 11.33
C GLU A 38 -19.22 -9.10 11.76
N ALA A 39 -19.53 -7.96 11.13
CA ALA A 39 -20.78 -7.24 11.36
C ALA A 39 -22.03 -8.08 11.00
N ALA A 40 -21.90 -9.03 10.07
CA ALA A 40 -22.94 -10.01 9.72
C ALA A 40 -22.98 -11.24 10.65
N GLY A 41 -22.20 -11.25 11.74
CA GLY A 41 -22.20 -12.30 12.76
C GLY A 41 -21.25 -13.48 12.49
N SER A 42 -20.35 -13.39 11.50
CA SER A 42 -19.34 -14.43 11.27
C SER A 42 -18.15 -14.27 12.22
N SER A 43 -17.71 -15.35 12.87
CA SER A 43 -16.47 -15.33 13.65
C SER A 43 -15.25 -15.36 12.72
N LEU A 44 -14.39 -14.34 12.82
CA LEU A 44 -13.23 -14.12 11.96
C LEU A 44 -11.96 -13.73 12.74
N GLU A 45 -11.84 -14.16 13.99
CA GLU A 45 -10.74 -13.78 14.89
C GLU A 45 -9.35 -14.02 14.28
N GLY A 46 -9.13 -15.17 13.65
CA GLY A 46 -7.86 -15.49 12.98
C GLY A 46 -7.58 -14.55 11.79
N THR A 47 -8.59 -14.25 10.98
CA THR A 47 -8.48 -13.34 9.83
C THR A 47 -8.16 -11.92 10.29
N GLN A 48 -8.84 -11.43 11.33
CA GLN A 48 -8.56 -10.12 11.92
C GLN A 48 -7.15 -10.04 12.49
N ALA A 49 -6.69 -11.08 13.19
CA ALA A 49 -5.34 -11.14 13.74
C ALA A 49 -4.29 -11.04 12.62
N ILE A 50 -4.45 -11.81 11.54
CA ILE A 50 -3.55 -11.77 10.37
C ILE A 50 -3.56 -10.38 9.73
N LEU A 51 -4.75 -9.80 9.49
CA LEU A 51 -4.86 -8.49 8.87
C LEU A 51 -4.25 -7.37 9.73
N THR A 52 -4.41 -7.48 11.04
CA THR A 52 -3.82 -6.54 12.01
C THR A 52 -2.30 -6.66 12.03
N LEU A 53 -1.76 -7.87 12.02
CA LEU A 53 -0.32 -8.12 11.94
C LEU A 53 0.27 -7.70 10.58
N ALA A 54 -0.51 -7.80 9.51
CA ALA A 54 -0.09 -7.39 8.17
C ALA A 54 -0.04 -5.86 8.01
N LEU A 55 -0.87 -5.10 8.74
CA LEU A 55 -0.93 -3.63 8.64
C LEU A 55 0.44 -2.94 8.71
N PRO A 56 1.30 -3.17 9.74
CA PRO A 56 2.61 -2.51 9.79
C PRO A 56 3.49 -2.86 8.60
N LEU A 57 3.40 -4.07 8.04
CA LEU A 57 4.16 -4.47 6.86
C LEU A 57 3.69 -3.73 5.61
N VAL A 58 2.38 -3.59 5.43
CA VAL A 58 1.78 -2.87 4.30
C VAL A 58 2.13 -1.38 4.35
N ILE A 59 2.02 -0.76 5.53
CA ILE A 59 2.40 0.65 5.73
C ILE A 59 3.91 0.85 5.58
N GLY A 60 4.71 -0.07 6.10
CA GLY A 60 6.16 -0.08 5.93
C GLY A 60 6.55 -0.15 4.45
N ASN A 61 5.93 -1.05 3.68
CA ASN A 61 6.17 -1.17 2.24
C ASN A 61 5.84 0.12 1.48
N LEU A 62 4.69 0.73 1.77
CA LEU A 62 4.30 2.03 1.21
C LEU A 62 5.33 3.12 1.53
N THR A 63 5.74 3.21 2.78
CA THR A 63 6.69 4.23 3.27
C THR A 63 8.05 4.05 2.61
N VAL A 64 8.57 2.82 2.57
CA VAL A 64 9.87 2.50 1.95
C VAL A 64 9.84 2.78 0.44
N ALA A 65 8.78 2.37 -0.27
CA ALA A 65 8.67 2.62 -1.70
C ALA A 65 8.66 4.12 -2.03
N HIS A 66 7.98 4.93 -1.23
CA HIS A 66 7.99 6.39 -1.39
C HIS A 66 9.33 7.01 -0.99
N GLY A 67 9.92 6.55 0.11
CA GLY A 67 11.21 7.02 0.60
C GLY A 67 12.34 6.75 -0.40
N MET A 68 12.41 5.53 -0.94
CA MET A 68 13.40 5.15 -1.95
C MET A 68 13.29 6.02 -3.20
N GLU A 69 12.08 6.25 -3.71
CA GLU A 69 11.93 7.08 -4.90
C GLU A 69 12.23 8.56 -4.64
N TRP A 70 11.92 9.05 -3.44
CA TRP A 70 12.35 10.39 -3.02
C TRP A 70 13.88 10.48 -2.95
N VAL A 71 14.56 9.52 -2.32
CA VAL A 71 16.03 9.48 -2.25
C VAL A 71 16.64 9.43 -3.65
N SER A 72 16.11 8.60 -4.55
CA SER A 72 16.57 8.51 -5.94
C SER A 72 16.48 9.84 -6.68
N ARG A 73 15.42 10.61 -6.45
CA ARG A 73 15.26 11.95 -7.05
C ARG A 73 16.24 12.98 -6.48
N GLN A 74 16.59 12.89 -5.21
CA GLN A 74 17.52 13.84 -4.57
C GLN A 74 19.00 13.54 -4.90
N THR A 75 19.36 12.26 -5.00
CA THR A 75 20.76 11.81 -5.09
C THR A 75 21.22 11.53 -6.52
N GLY A 76 20.31 11.53 -7.50
CA GLY A 76 20.61 11.12 -8.88
C GLY A 76 20.84 9.62 -9.05
N TRP A 77 20.72 8.83 -7.96
CA TRP A 77 20.81 7.37 -7.98
C TRP A 77 19.46 6.77 -8.34
N GLY A 78 19.28 6.44 -9.61
CA GLY A 78 18.05 5.85 -10.13
C GLY A 78 17.80 6.38 -11.52
N GLY A 79 18.78 6.15 -12.41
CA GLY A 79 18.90 6.72 -13.74
C GLY A 79 17.54 7.05 -14.38
N ARG A 80 17.46 8.25 -14.95
CA ARG A 80 16.43 8.56 -15.94
C ARG A 80 16.62 7.56 -17.09
N GLU A 81 15.86 6.46 -17.05
CA GLU A 81 15.45 5.77 -18.27
C GLU A 81 14.41 6.64 -18.99
#